data_AF-A0A7J8Q6D3-F1
#
_entry.id   AF-A0A7J8Q6D3-F1
#
_cell.length_a   1.000
_cell.length_b   1.000
_cell.length_c   1.000
_cell.angle_alpha   90.00
_cell.angle_beta   90.00
_cell.angle_gamma   90.00
#
_symmetry.space_group_name_H-M   'P 1'
#
loop_
_entity.id
_entity.type
_entity.pdbx_description
1 polymer ?
#
loop_
_entity_poly.entity_id
_entity_poly.type
_entity_poly.pdbx_seq_one_letter_code
_entity_poly.pdbx_strand_id
1 'polypeptide(L)'
;MASQVSQLPSSSPLTSNKDEMRPKADFQPSIWGDLFLTCPKKDINAETEQRHQQLKEEVRKMVVAPMNNSTQKLNFIDSVQRLGVSYHFTKEIEDELENIYHNNNDAENDIYTTSLRFRLLREHGFNVSCDVFTKFKDEQGNFKSSMTSDVPGLLELYEASYLRVHGEDILDEAIS
;
A
#
# COMPACT_ATOMS: atom_id res chain seq x y z
N MET A 1 45.78 35.41 26.55
CA MET A 1 45.75 35.44 25.07
C MET A 1 44.28 35.59 24.67
N ALA A 2 43.89 36.81 24.31
CA ALA A 2 42.52 37.13 23.91
C ALA A 2 42.45 37.11 22.37
N SER A 3 41.65 36.22 21.81
CA SER A 3 41.43 36.16 20.35
C SER A 3 40.48 37.26 19.92
N GLN A 4 40.96 38.06 18.97
CA GLN A 4 40.27 39.16 18.32
C GLN A 4 39.10 38.65 17.46
N VAL A 5 37.95 39.29 17.61
CA VAL A 5 36.82 39.16 16.68
C VAL A 5 37.13 39.99 15.44
N SER A 6 37.26 39.34 14.29
CA SER A 6 37.50 39.98 13.00
C SER A 6 36.26 40.78 12.57
N GLN A 7 36.42 42.10 12.37
CA GLN A 7 35.37 42.98 11.86
C GLN A 7 35.32 42.86 10.32
N LEU A 8 34.12 42.65 9.79
CA LEU A 8 33.83 42.68 8.34
C LEU A 8 33.92 44.13 7.81
N PRO A 9 34.44 44.34 6.59
CA PRO A 9 34.62 45.67 6.02
C PRO A 9 33.27 46.32 5.63
N SER A 10 33.18 47.62 5.88
CA SER A 10 32.03 48.49 5.58
C SER A 10 31.80 48.59 4.07
N SER A 11 30.57 48.35 3.61
CA SER A 11 30.17 48.46 2.21
C SER A 11 29.93 49.91 1.77
N SER A 12 30.57 50.30 0.67
CA SER A 12 30.27 51.55 -0.07
C SER A 12 28.87 51.48 -0.71
N PRO A 13 28.18 52.62 -0.90
CA PRO A 13 26.81 52.62 -1.39
C PRO A 13 26.76 52.33 -2.90
N LEU A 14 26.22 51.17 -3.25
CA LEU A 14 25.84 50.85 -4.63
C LEU A 14 24.62 51.69 -5.02
N THR A 15 24.82 52.46 -6.07
CA THR A 15 23.85 53.33 -6.73
C THR A 15 22.56 52.60 -7.10
N SER A 16 21.45 53.22 -6.69
CA SER A 16 20.06 52.96 -7.08
C SER A 16 19.91 52.51 -8.53
N ASN A 17 19.53 51.25 -8.74
CA ASN A 17 18.93 50.77 -9.97
C ASN A 17 17.64 50.03 -9.61
N LYS A 18 16.51 50.68 -9.91
CA LYS A 18 15.13 50.17 -10.05
C LYS A 18 14.67 49.14 -9.02
N ASP A 19 13.68 49.55 -8.20
CA ASP A 19 12.84 48.68 -7.38
C ASP A 19 12.33 47.46 -8.18
N GLU A 20 13.08 46.36 -8.20
CA GLU A 20 12.52 45.04 -8.41
C GLU A 20 11.77 44.68 -7.13
N MET A 21 10.52 45.13 -7.01
CA MET A 21 9.62 44.72 -5.94
C MET A 21 9.34 43.22 -6.08
N ARG A 22 10.21 42.39 -5.51
CA ARG A 22 9.95 40.95 -5.39
C ARG A 22 8.68 40.76 -4.55
N PRO A 23 7.65 40.06 -5.05
CA PRO A 23 6.46 39.77 -4.27
C PRO A 23 6.82 39.05 -2.95
N LYS A 24 6.17 39.46 -1.86
CA LYS A 24 6.35 38.76 -0.57
C LYS A 24 5.75 37.37 -0.67
N ALA A 25 6.50 36.38 -0.23
CA ALA A 25 6.00 35.03 -0.06
C ALA A 25 5.03 34.99 1.13
N ASP A 26 3.84 34.43 0.92
CA ASP A 26 2.80 34.20 1.95
C ASP A 26 2.64 32.69 2.24
N PHE A 27 3.75 31.96 2.17
CA PHE A 27 3.75 30.53 2.46
C PHE A 27 3.69 30.31 3.98
N GLN A 28 2.87 29.35 4.39
CA GLN A 28 2.79 28.94 5.79
C GLN A 28 4.14 28.35 6.24
N PRO A 29 4.60 28.69 7.46
CA PRO A 29 5.83 28.12 7.99
C PRO A 29 5.69 26.62 8.24
N SER A 30 6.83 25.94 8.35
CA SER A 30 6.86 24.51 8.68
C SER A 30 6.20 24.25 10.04
N ILE A 31 5.23 23.34 10.08
CA ILE A 31 4.59 22.89 11.33
C ILE A 31 5.57 22.16 12.27
N TRP A 32 6.72 21.74 11.76
CA TRP A 32 7.69 20.93 12.49
C TRP A 32 8.83 21.76 13.09
N GLY A 33 9.09 22.97 12.59
CA GLY A 33 10.25 23.78 12.99
C GLY A 33 11.53 22.96 13.03
N ASP A 34 12.23 23.00 14.16
CA ASP A 34 13.49 22.30 14.38
C ASP A 34 13.33 20.93 15.08
N LEU A 35 12.08 20.46 15.30
CA LEU A 35 11.78 19.30 16.15
C LEU A 35 12.53 18.03 15.74
N PHE A 36 12.73 17.82 14.44
CA PHE A 36 13.42 16.64 13.90
C PHE A 36 14.90 16.87 13.58
N LEU A 37 15.46 18.06 13.85
CA LEU A 37 16.89 18.30 13.65
C LEU A 37 17.74 17.51 14.65
N THR A 38 17.18 17.15 15.81
CA THR A 38 17.78 16.26 16.79
C THR A 38 16.96 14.97 16.86
N CYS A 39 17.44 13.90 16.23
CA CYS A 39 16.82 12.59 16.35
C CYS A 39 17.41 11.86 17.56
N PRO A 40 16.64 11.59 18.63
CA PRO A 40 17.10 10.76 19.74
C PRO A 40 17.46 9.37 19.20
N LYS A 41 18.61 8.84 19.60
CA LYS A 41 18.92 7.43 19.30
C LYS A 41 17.83 6.57 19.95
N LYS A 42 17.21 5.70 19.15
CA LYS A 42 16.33 4.65 19.67
C LYS A 42 17.19 3.61 20.36
N ASP A 43 17.20 3.63 21.69
CA ASP A 43 17.71 2.51 22.49
C ASP A 43 16.62 1.43 22.54
N ILE A 44 16.57 0.59 21.50
CA ILE A 44 15.74 -0.62 21.54
C ILE A 44 16.47 -1.62 22.44
N ASN A 45 15.82 -2.02 23.54
CA ASN A 45 16.41 -3.00 24.45
C ASN A 45 16.52 -4.39 23.79
N ALA A 46 17.49 -5.20 24.24
CA ALA A 46 17.76 -6.51 23.65
C ALA A 46 16.55 -7.46 23.73
N GLU A 47 15.71 -7.32 24.77
CA GLU A 47 14.50 -8.11 24.95
C GLU A 47 13.44 -7.82 23.86
N THR A 48 13.26 -6.55 23.49
CA THR A 48 12.33 -6.14 22.43
C THR A 48 12.80 -6.63 21.07
N GLU A 49 14.11 -6.56 20.81
CA GLU A 49 14.69 -7.11 19.58
C GLU A 49 14.48 -8.63 19.51
N GLN A 50 14.74 -9.36 20.59
CA GLN A 50 14.51 -10.80 20.65
C GLN A 50 13.03 -11.15 20.40
N ARG A 51 12.11 -10.41 21.04
CA ARG A 51 10.67 -10.60 20.84
C ARG A 51 10.25 -10.30 19.40
N HIS A 52 10.83 -9.27 18.79
CA HIS A 52 10.60 -8.96 17.37
C HIS A 52 11.01 -10.13 16.47
N GLN A 53 12.21 -10.70 16.67
CA GLN A 53 12.67 -11.85 15.88
C GLN A 53 11.79 -13.09 16.07
N GLN A 54 11.30 -13.35 17.29
CA GLN A 54 10.38 -14.45 17.57
C GLN A 54 9.06 -14.28 16.83
N LEU A 55 8.42 -13.12 16.94
CA LEU A 55 7.15 -12.81 16.27
C LEU A 55 7.29 -12.85 14.76
N LYS A 56 8.42 -12.34 14.22
CA LYS A 56 8.72 -12.41 12.79
C LYS A 56 8.75 -13.85 12.31
N GLU A 57 9.44 -14.74 13.02
CA GLU A 57 9.49 -16.17 12.66
C GLU A 57 8.13 -16.87 12.79
N GLU A 58 7.31 -16.50 13.78
CA GLU A 58 5.94 -17.01 13.92
C GLU A 58 5.07 -16.61 12.73
N VAL A 59 5.08 -15.33 12.34
CA VAL A 59 4.34 -14.85 11.17
C VAL A 59 4.83 -15.54 9.90
N ARG A 60 6.15 -15.68 9.71
CA ARG A 60 6.74 -16.41 8.57
C ARG A 60 6.20 -17.84 8.47
N LYS A 61 6.15 -18.55 9.60
CA LYS A 61 5.57 -19.91 9.65
C LYS A 61 4.08 -19.92 9.31
N MET A 62 3.31 -18.92 9.76
CA MET A 62 1.90 -18.80 9.40
C MET A 62 1.70 -18.53 7.91
N VAL A 63 2.58 -17.73 7.27
CA VAL A 63 2.52 -17.50 5.81
C VAL A 63 2.72 -18.81 5.06
N VAL A 64 3.75 -19.59 5.40
CA VAL A 64 4.14 -20.82 4.68
C VAL A 64 3.29 -22.05 5.08
N ALA A 65 2.59 -22.00 6.21
CA ALA A 65 1.81 -23.13 6.68
C ALA A 65 0.71 -23.50 5.66
N PRO A 66 0.55 -24.80 5.32
CA PRO A 66 -0.53 -25.21 4.44
C PRO A 66 -1.88 -24.85 5.08
N MET A 67 -2.68 -24.04 4.39
CA MET A 67 -4.03 -23.70 4.81
C MET A 67 -5.02 -24.46 3.95
N ASN A 68 -5.96 -25.15 4.59
CA ASN A 68 -6.99 -25.92 3.90
C ASN A 68 -7.96 -25.04 3.09
N ASN A 69 -8.05 -23.75 3.44
CA ASN A 69 -8.93 -22.78 2.81
C ASN A 69 -8.10 -21.66 2.15
N SER A 70 -8.19 -21.54 0.82
CA SER A 70 -7.52 -20.48 0.05
C SER A 70 -7.94 -19.07 0.48
N THR A 71 -9.20 -18.84 0.86
CA THR A 71 -9.68 -17.55 1.36
C THR A 71 -8.97 -17.14 2.65
N GLN A 72 -8.72 -18.07 3.56
CA GLN A 72 -8.01 -17.77 4.82
C GLN A 72 -6.56 -17.34 4.56
N LYS A 73 -5.89 -17.98 3.60
CA LYS A 73 -4.53 -17.62 3.19
C LYS A 73 -4.48 -16.21 2.61
N LEU A 74 -5.40 -15.90 1.68
CA LEU A 74 -5.51 -14.58 1.06
C LEU A 74 -5.74 -13.49 2.12
N ASN A 75 -6.67 -13.71 3.06
CA ASN A 75 -6.94 -12.77 4.16
C ASN A 75 -5.71 -12.53 5.04
N PHE A 76 -4.92 -13.57 5.29
CA PHE A 76 -3.72 -13.46 6.09
C PHE A 76 -2.64 -12.64 5.37
N ILE A 77 -2.41 -12.91 4.08
CA ILE A 77 -1.49 -12.15 3.24
C ILE A 77 -1.90 -10.67 3.18
N ASP A 78 -3.19 -10.40 2.94
CA ASP A 78 -3.73 -9.04 2.92
C ASP A 78 -3.53 -8.31 4.25
N SER A 79 -3.80 -8.98 5.37
CA SER A 79 -3.58 -8.42 6.71
C SER A 79 -2.12 -8.05 6.94
N VAL A 80 -1.19 -8.93 6.55
CA VAL A 80 0.27 -8.69 6.67
C VAL A 80 0.71 -7.49 5.83
N GLN A 81 0.15 -7.32 4.62
CA GLN A 81 0.42 -6.17 3.76
C GLN A 81 -0.14 -4.87 4.33
N ARG A 82 -1.42 -4.86 4.77
CA ARG A 82 -2.07 -3.67 5.34
C ARG A 82 -1.45 -3.23 6.68
N LEU A 83 -0.89 -4.15 7.45
CA LEU A 83 -0.12 -3.84 8.66
C LEU A 83 1.24 -3.19 8.37
N GLY A 84 1.68 -3.14 7.11
CA GLY A 84 2.95 -2.52 6.70
C GLY A 84 4.19 -3.33 7.09
N VAL A 85 4.03 -4.64 7.31
CA VAL A 85 5.12 -5.54 7.73
C VAL A 85 5.46 -6.61 6.68
N SER A 86 4.80 -6.58 5.52
CA SER A 86 5.01 -7.55 4.43
C SER A 86 6.43 -7.57 3.86
N TYR A 87 7.18 -6.47 3.96
CA TYR A 87 8.57 -6.38 3.50
C TYR A 87 9.53 -7.37 4.19
N HIS A 88 9.12 -7.96 5.32
CA HIS A 88 9.87 -9.02 5.99
C HIS A 88 9.65 -10.41 5.38
N PHE A 89 8.61 -10.59 4.57
CA PHE A 89 8.09 -11.88 4.09
C PHE A 89 7.84 -11.88 2.59
N THR A 90 8.52 -10.99 1.84
CA THR A 90 8.29 -10.80 0.40
C THR A 90 8.36 -12.11 -0.37
N LYS A 91 9.42 -12.89 -0.14
CA LYS A 91 9.60 -14.18 -0.82
C LYS A 91 8.50 -15.18 -0.47
N GLU A 92 8.18 -15.33 0.81
CA GLU A 92 7.15 -16.27 1.26
C GLU A 92 5.77 -15.90 0.70
N ILE A 93 5.46 -14.61 0.60
CA ILE A 93 4.22 -14.12 -0.01
C ILE A 93 4.20 -14.40 -1.52
N GLU A 94 5.29 -14.11 -2.22
CA GLU A 94 5.42 -14.36 -3.67
C GLU A 94 5.24 -15.85 -3.99
N ASP A 95 5.94 -16.74 -3.27
CA ASP A 95 5.86 -18.19 -3.44
C ASP A 95 4.40 -18.69 -3.22
N GLU A 96 3.71 -18.17 -2.20
CA GLU A 96 2.32 -18.55 -1.93
C GLU A 96 1.32 -18.00 -2.97
N LEU A 97 1.52 -16.77 -3.45
CA LEU A 97 0.70 -16.19 -4.51
C LEU A 97 0.90 -16.91 -5.84
N GLU A 98 2.12 -17.35 -6.17
CA GLU A 98 2.41 -18.19 -7.34
C GLU A 98 1.66 -19.53 -7.25
N ASN A 99 1.67 -20.16 -6.07
CA ASN A 99 0.89 -21.37 -5.83
C ASN A 99 -0.62 -21.12 -6.01
N ILE A 100 -1.16 -20.02 -5.50
CA ILE A 100 -2.58 -19.66 -5.66
C ILE A 100 -2.94 -19.35 -7.12
N TYR A 101 -2.02 -18.75 -7.87
CA TYR A 101 -2.20 -18.43 -9.28
C TYR A 101 -2.37 -19.72 -10.11
N HIS A 102 -1.55 -20.73 -9.85
CA HIS A 102 -1.61 -22.00 -10.58
C HIS A 102 -2.74 -22.93 -10.13
N ASN A 103 -3.20 -22.82 -8.89
CA ASN A 103 -4.34 -23.58 -8.38
C ASN A 103 -5.66 -22.91 -8.78
N ASN A 104 -6.14 -23.26 -9.97
CA ASN A 104 -7.26 -22.60 -10.66
C ASN A 104 -8.64 -23.09 -10.17
N ASN A 105 -8.98 -22.81 -8.90
CA ASN A 105 -10.26 -23.23 -8.30
C ASN A 105 -11.27 -22.08 -8.15
N ASP A 106 -11.26 -21.13 -9.09
CA ASP A 106 -12.06 -19.90 -9.01
C ASP A 106 -13.57 -20.08 -9.19
N ALA A 107 -14.00 -21.23 -9.70
CA ALA A 107 -15.40 -21.45 -10.08
C ALA A 107 -16.37 -21.37 -8.89
N GLU A 108 -15.94 -21.80 -7.70
CA GLU A 108 -16.78 -21.84 -6.48
C GLU A 108 -16.61 -20.61 -5.58
N ASN A 109 -15.67 -19.72 -5.89
CA ASN A 109 -15.38 -18.56 -5.04
C ASN A 109 -16.52 -17.53 -5.08
N ASP A 110 -16.86 -17.00 -3.91
CA ASP A 110 -17.75 -15.84 -3.78
C ASP A 110 -17.08 -14.54 -4.30
N ILE A 111 -17.85 -13.44 -4.34
CA ILE A 111 -17.34 -12.14 -4.83
C ILE A 111 -16.17 -11.67 -3.98
N TYR A 112 -16.25 -11.81 -2.66
CA TYR A 112 -15.18 -11.39 -1.75
C TYR A 112 -13.86 -12.11 -2.08
N THR A 113 -13.88 -13.44 -2.09
CA THR A 113 -12.70 -14.26 -2.36
C THR A 113 -12.17 -14.03 -3.78
N THR A 114 -13.06 -13.89 -4.77
CA THR A 114 -12.65 -13.63 -6.15
C THR A 114 -11.98 -12.27 -6.29
N SER A 115 -12.55 -11.23 -5.67
CA SER A 115 -12.04 -9.86 -5.71
C SER A 115 -10.71 -9.75 -4.98
N LEU A 116 -10.60 -10.33 -3.79
CA LEU A 116 -9.37 -10.34 -2.99
C LEU A 116 -8.24 -11.06 -3.73
N ARG A 117 -8.54 -12.26 -4.27
CA ARG A 117 -7.57 -13.02 -5.06
C ARG A 117 -7.10 -12.22 -6.28
N PHE A 118 -8.03 -11.66 -7.03
CA PHE A 118 -7.73 -10.82 -8.19
C PHE A 118 -6.83 -9.65 -7.81
N ARG A 119 -7.16 -8.95 -6.71
CA ARG A 119 -6.42 -7.77 -6.24
C ARG A 119 -4.99 -8.13 -5.86
N LEU A 120 -4.81 -9.09 -4.95
CA LEU A 120 -3.50 -9.50 -4.46
C LEU A 120 -2.61 -10.03 -5.60
N LEU A 121 -3.17 -10.80 -6.53
CA LEU A 121 -2.40 -11.32 -7.66
C LEU A 121 -1.96 -10.18 -8.60
N ARG A 122 -2.84 -9.24 -8.94
CA ARG A 122 -2.46 -8.12 -9.82
C ARG A 122 -1.50 -7.13 -9.17
N GLU A 123 -1.63 -6.88 -7.86
CA GLU A 123 -0.67 -6.06 -7.10
C GLU A 123 0.75 -6.65 -7.17
N HIS A 124 0.87 -7.98 -7.27
CA HIS A 124 2.13 -8.70 -7.41
C HIS A 124 2.53 -8.97 -8.87
N GLY A 125 1.82 -8.38 -9.84
CA GLY A 125 2.18 -8.44 -11.26
C GLY A 125 1.72 -9.71 -11.99
N PHE A 126 0.89 -10.55 -11.38
CA PHE A 126 0.28 -11.68 -12.08
C PHE A 126 -0.80 -11.24 -13.06
N ASN A 127 -0.82 -11.84 -14.24
CA ASN A 127 -1.80 -11.54 -15.28
C ASN A 127 -3.11 -12.32 -15.08
N VAL A 128 -3.99 -11.79 -14.23
CA VAL A 128 -5.33 -12.36 -13.99
C VAL A 128 -6.35 -11.68 -14.88
N SER A 129 -7.13 -12.43 -15.68
CA SER A 129 -8.19 -11.85 -16.51
C SER A 129 -9.32 -11.25 -15.65
N CYS A 130 -9.85 -10.10 -16.03
CA CYS A 130 -11.06 -9.54 -15.41
C CYS A 130 -12.33 -10.35 -15.70
N ASP A 131 -12.27 -11.30 -16.63
CA ASP A 131 -13.38 -12.21 -16.94
C ASP A 131 -13.80 -13.09 -15.75
N VAL A 132 -12.96 -13.21 -14.72
CA VAL A 132 -13.31 -13.89 -13.45
C VAL A 132 -14.55 -13.29 -12.79
N PHE A 133 -14.89 -12.03 -13.10
CA PHE A 133 -16.07 -11.36 -12.57
C PHE A 133 -17.35 -11.62 -13.39
N THR A 134 -17.26 -12.24 -14.57
CA THR A 134 -18.43 -12.51 -15.43
C THR A 134 -19.48 -13.40 -14.76
N LYS A 135 -19.08 -14.32 -13.87
CA LYS A 135 -20.01 -15.14 -13.07
C LYS A 135 -20.92 -14.32 -12.14
N PHE A 136 -20.54 -13.08 -11.85
CA PHE A 136 -21.32 -12.15 -11.04
C PHE A 136 -22.24 -11.25 -11.86
N LYS A 137 -22.25 -11.40 -13.20
CA LYS A 137 -23.15 -10.67 -14.09
C LYS A 137 -24.43 -11.45 -14.41
N ASP A 138 -25.51 -10.71 -14.66
CA ASP A 138 -26.79 -11.22 -15.15
C ASP A 138 -26.81 -11.43 -16.67
N GLU A 139 -27.93 -11.91 -17.21
CA GLU A 139 -28.10 -12.14 -18.66
C GLU A 139 -28.08 -10.85 -19.49
N GLN A 140 -28.31 -9.70 -18.85
CA GLN A 140 -28.25 -8.37 -19.46
C GLN A 140 -26.83 -7.78 -19.42
N GLY A 141 -25.90 -8.46 -18.75
CA GLY A 141 -24.50 -8.06 -18.65
C GLY A 141 -24.22 -7.07 -17.51
N ASN A 142 -25.15 -6.86 -16.58
CA ASN A 142 -24.95 -6.00 -15.40
C ASN A 142 -24.56 -6.85 -14.18
N PHE A 143 -23.89 -6.27 -13.19
CA PHE A 143 -23.70 -6.95 -11.90
C PHE A 143 -25.04 -7.31 -11.25
N LYS A 144 -25.15 -8.57 -10.76
CA LYS A 144 -26.39 -9.11 -10.19
C LYS A 144 -26.87 -8.26 -9.01
N SER A 145 -28.13 -7.84 -9.01
CA SER A 145 -28.74 -7.06 -7.92
C SER A 145 -28.74 -7.79 -6.57
N SER A 146 -28.72 -9.13 -6.58
CA SER A 146 -28.59 -9.96 -5.38
C SER A 146 -27.29 -9.72 -4.60
N MET A 147 -26.29 -9.07 -5.20
CA MET A 147 -25.00 -8.78 -4.57
C MET A 147 -25.06 -7.56 -3.65
N THR A 148 -26.10 -6.73 -3.76
CA THR A 148 -26.26 -5.50 -2.96
C THR A 148 -26.25 -5.73 -1.44
N SER A 149 -26.51 -6.95 -0.98
CA SER A 149 -26.44 -7.31 0.44
C SER A 149 -25.04 -7.73 0.93
N ASP A 150 -24.11 -8.07 0.03
CA ASP A 150 -22.75 -8.52 0.39
C ASP A 150 -21.80 -7.32 0.46
N VAL A 151 -21.91 -6.53 1.53
CA VAL A 151 -21.09 -5.33 1.75
C VAL A 151 -19.58 -5.63 1.72
N PRO A 152 -19.06 -6.70 2.38
CA PRO A 152 -17.65 -7.06 2.27
C PRO A 152 -17.21 -7.37 0.85
N GLY A 153 -18.02 -8.15 0.11
CA GLY A 153 -17.74 -8.48 -1.28
C GLY A 153 -17.70 -7.26 -2.20
N LEU A 154 -18.65 -6.33 -2.03
CA LEU A 154 -18.69 -5.09 -2.80
C LEU A 154 -17.50 -4.17 -2.49
N LEU A 155 -17.10 -4.06 -1.23
CA LEU A 155 -15.93 -3.27 -0.84
C LEU A 155 -14.66 -3.85 -1.48
N GLU A 156 -14.50 -5.17 -1.45
CA GLU A 156 -13.34 -5.82 -2.04
C GLU A 156 -13.32 -5.71 -3.57
N LEU A 157 -14.49 -5.81 -4.22
CA LEU A 157 -14.62 -5.57 -5.67
C LEU A 157 -14.28 -4.13 -6.04
N TYR A 158 -14.73 -3.16 -5.24
CA TYR A 158 -14.39 -1.76 -5.41
C TYR A 158 -12.87 -1.55 -5.31
N GLU A 159 -12.21 -2.12 -4.30
CA GLU A 159 -10.74 -2.03 -4.20
C GLU A 159 -10.03 -2.71 -5.38
N ALA A 160 -10.49 -3.90 -5.79
CA ALA A 160 -9.95 -4.64 -6.93
C ALA A 160 -10.08 -3.87 -8.26
N SER A 161 -11.16 -3.10 -8.45
CA SER A 161 -11.44 -2.32 -9.67
C SER A 161 -10.39 -1.23 -9.96
N TYR A 162 -9.62 -0.82 -8.96
CA TYR A 162 -8.53 0.15 -9.13
C TYR A 162 -7.30 -0.44 -9.84
N LEU A 163 -7.22 -1.77 -9.99
CA LEU A 163 -6.14 -2.46 -10.70
C LEU A 163 -6.49 -2.75 -12.16
N ARG A 164 -7.52 -2.09 -12.70
CA ARG A 164 -7.90 -2.22 -14.09
C ARG A 164 -6.86 -1.65 -15.03
N VAL A 165 -6.78 -2.24 -16.22
CA VAL A 165 -6.02 -1.71 -17.35
C VAL A 165 -6.97 -1.28 -18.47
N HIS A 166 -6.43 -0.63 -19.52
CA HIS A 166 -7.25 -0.18 -20.64
C HIS A 166 -7.97 -1.34 -21.33
N GLY A 167 -9.28 -1.16 -21.58
CA GLY A 167 -10.14 -2.14 -22.26
C GLY A 167 -10.84 -3.12 -21.32
N GLU A 168 -10.79 -2.90 -20.01
CA GLU A 168 -11.46 -3.75 -19.00
C GLU A 168 -12.77 -3.13 -18.52
N ASP A 169 -13.74 -3.04 -19.43
CA ASP A 169 -15.04 -2.38 -19.18
C ASP A 169 -15.79 -2.96 -17.97
N ILE A 170 -15.60 -4.23 -17.64
CA ILE A 170 -16.20 -4.88 -16.45
C ILE A 170 -15.72 -4.25 -15.14
N LEU A 171 -14.47 -3.76 -15.08
CA LEU A 171 -13.92 -3.09 -13.91
C LEU A 171 -14.24 -1.60 -13.90
N ASP A 172 -14.44 -0.98 -15.07
CA ASP A 172 -14.98 0.38 -15.18
C ASP A 172 -16.44 0.43 -14.70
N GLU A 173 -17.23 -0.61 -14.96
CA GLU A 173 -18.57 -0.75 -14.37
C GLU A 173 -18.50 -0.97 -12.85
N ALA A 174 -17.57 -1.80 -12.38
CA ALA A 174 -17.47 -2.14 -10.95
C ALA A 174 -17.13 -0.94 -10.04
N ILE A 175 -16.47 0.09 -10.58
CA ILE A 175 -16.12 1.31 -9.83
C ILE A 175 -17.18 2.42 -9.96
N SER A 176 -18.14 2.28 -10.90
CA SER A 176 -19.16 3.29 -11.20
C SER A 176 -20.33 3.28 -10.21
#